data_AF-F3Y7U9-F1
#
_entry.id   AF-F3Y7U9-F1
#
_cell.length_a   1.000
_cell.length_b   1.000
_cell.length_c   1.000
_cell.angle_alpha   90.00
_cell.angle_beta   90.00
_cell.angle_gamma   90.00
#
_symmetry.space_group_name_H-M   'P 1'
#
loop_
_entity.id
_entity.type
_entity.pdbx_description
1 polymer ?
#
loop_
_entity_poly.entity_id
_entity_poly.type
_entity_poly.pdbx_seq_one_letter_code
_entity_poly.pdbx_strand_id
1 'polypeptide(L)'
;MIFLILLYFLILNIFYYFFDKNVKWDITPFFEKFAQVENPDEQNKKAIKNKNGVYADRMVIYDETKQNLDDYQAFDTTLDYLVNSQEDLGQLVEFMLDNHLAEKNTKAVKKQIGQRRTAEKIAYEIGSGIEIPSFTIRADRHDLILSIGLNATERVEIARLKEIGNVPADKMGETYDIVAKSATIVGGKYKKYKNDGIESGEEPYTVQLQVAYFAKLPV
;
A
#
# COMPACT_ATOMS: atom_id res chain seq x y z
N MET A 1 -1.95 -44.61 -36.32
CA MET A 1 -1.38 -43.26 -36.09
C MET A 1 -2.45 -42.27 -35.64
N ILE A 2 -3.48 -41.96 -36.45
CA ILE A 2 -4.55 -41.00 -36.10
C ILE A 2 -5.33 -41.36 -34.82
N PHE A 3 -5.56 -42.66 -34.56
CA PHE A 3 -6.23 -43.13 -33.34
C PHE A 3 -5.50 -42.72 -32.04
N LEU A 4 -4.16 -42.73 -32.03
CA LEU A 4 -3.36 -42.37 -30.86
C LEU A 4 -3.42 -40.86 -30.57
N ILE A 5 -3.50 -40.04 -31.63
CA ILE A 5 -3.60 -38.59 -31.52
C ILE A 5 -4.99 -38.21 -30.96
N LEU A 6 -6.05 -38.84 -31.45
CA LEU A 6 -7.41 -38.63 -30.94
C LEU A 6 -7.58 -39.12 -29.49
N LEU A 7 -6.96 -40.26 -29.15
CA LEU A 7 -6.93 -40.78 -27.78
C LEU A 7 -6.19 -39.82 -26.84
N TYR A 8 -5.07 -39.24 -27.28
CA TYR A 8 -4.32 -38.24 -26.53
C TYR A 8 -5.17 -36.99 -26.23
N PHE A 9 -5.87 -36.44 -27.23
CA PHE A 9 -6.78 -35.30 -27.02
C PHE A 9 -8.00 -35.63 -26.16
N LEU A 10 -8.56 -36.85 -26.28
CA LEU A 10 -9.67 -37.30 -25.45
C LEU A 10 -9.27 -37.37 -23.97
N ILE A 11 -8.09 -37.94 -23.68
CA ILE A 11 -7.55 -38.01 -22.32
C ILE A 11 -7.35 -36.59 -21.76
N LEU A 12 -6.73 -35.70 -22.52
CA LEU A 12 -6.53 -34.30 -22.13
C LEU A 12 -7.84 -33.57 -21.83
N ASN A 13 -8.87 -33.79 -22.64
CA ASN A 13 -10.17 -33.16 -22.45
C ASN A 13 -10.90 -33.71 -21.21
N ILE A 14 -10.77 -35.02 -20.94
CA ILE A 14 -11.29 -35.65 -19.71
C ILE A 14 -10.57 -35.09 -18.48
N PHE A 15 -9.24 -34.96 -18.49
CA PHE A 15 -8.51 -34.35 -17.38
C PHE A 15 -8.92 -32.89 -17.19
N TYR A 16 -9.01 -32.10 -18.25
CA TYR A 16 -9.39 -30.70 -18.14
C TYR A 16 -10.83 -30.50 -17.64
N TYR A 17 -11.77 -31.34 -18.08
CA TYR A 17 -13.18 -31.23 -17.71
C TYR A 17 -13.50 -31.82 -16.31
N PHE A 18 -12.76 -32.85 -15.86
CA PHE A 18 -13.02 -33.51 -14.57
C PHE A 18 -12.09 -33.06 -13.42
N PHE A 19 -10.97 -32.37 -13.68
CA PHE A 19 -10.02 -31.93 -12.64
C PHE A 19 -10.06 -30.43 -12.32
N ASP A 20 -11.20 -29.77 -12.51
CA ASP A 20 -11.45 -28.45 -11.92
C ASP A 20 -12.52 -28.51 -10.82
N LYS A 21 -12.05 -28.89 -9.61
CA LYS A 21 -12.54 -28.45 -8.28
C LYS A 21 -11.80 -29.20 -7.17
N ASN A 22 -10.95 -28.48 -6.43
CA ASN A 22 -10.45 -28.80 -5.09
C ASN A 22 -9.93 -30.24 -4.87
N VAL A 23 -8.69 -30.51 -5.32
CA VAL A 23 -7.97 -31.70 -4.89
C VAL A 23 -7.34 -31.43 -3.52
N LYS A 24 -7.81 -32.12 -2.47
CA LYS A 24 -7.32 -32.06 -1.08
C LYS A 24 -5.93 -32.70 -0.85
N TRP A 25 -5.11 -32.82 -1.89
CA TRP A 25 -3.78 -33.43 -1.81
C TRP A 25 -2.73 -32.40 -2.17
N ASP A 26 -2.49 -31.57 -1.17
CA ASP A 26 -1.46 -30.57 -1.04
C ASP A 26 -0.06 -31.23 -1.21
N ILE A 27 0.66 -30.85 -2.28
CA ILE A 27 2.07 -31.26 -2.49
C ILE A 27 3.06 -30.25 -1.86
N THR A 28 2.55 -29.29 -1.09
CA THR A 28 3.31 -28.34 -0.27
C THR A 28 4.36 -28.98 0.67
N PRO A 29 4.22 -30.22 1.22
CA PRO A 29 5.23 -30.71 2.16
C PRO A 29 6.49 -31.29 1.50
N PHE A 30 6.59 -31.35 0.16
CA PHE A 30 7.79 -31.90 -0.48
C PHE A 30 8.94 -30.89 -0.65
N PHE A 31 8.65 -29.59 -0.65
CA PHE A 31 9.68 -28.54 -0.70
C PHE A 31 10.30 -28.23 0.68
N GLU A 32 9.60 -28.54 1.78
CA GLU A 32 10.13 -28.35 3.14
C GLU A 32 11.24 -29.35 3.49
N LYS A 33 11.25 -30.55 2.89
CA LYS A 33 12.24 -31.60 3.20
C LYS A 33 13.59 -31.47 2.50
N PHE A 34 13.70 -30.68 1.42
CA PHE A 34 14.98 -30.41 0.77
C PHE A 34 15.71 -29.18 1.34
N ALA A 35 15.05 -28.40 2.21
CA ALA A 35 15.62 -27.23 2.87
C ALA A 35 16.25 -27.53 4.25
N GLN A 36 16.40 -28.81 4.63
CA GLN A 36 17.02 -29.23 5.91
C GLN A 36 18.26 -30.10 5.70
N VAL A 37 19.26 -29.59 4.98
CA VAL A 37 20.71 -29.94 5.07
C VAL A 37 21.41 -28.74 4.41
N GLU A 38 22.28 -27.91 4.98
CA GLU A 38 23.04 -27.88 6.23
C GLU A 38 23.45 -26.39 6.42
N ASN A 39 23.29 -25.84 7.62
CA ASN A 39 23.83 -24.51 7.98
C ASN A 39 25.34 -24.61 8.23
N PRO A 40 26.09 -23.51 8.04
CA PRO A 40 26.45 -22.70 9.21
C PRO A 40 26.29 -21.20 8.86
N ASP A 41 25.41 -20.43 9.48
CA ASP A 41 25.61 -19.88 10.82
C ASP A 41 24.26 -19.56 11.50
N GLU A 42 23.75 -20.52 12.28
CA GLU A 42 22.58 -20.35 13.13
C GLU A 42 22.96 -19.72 14.48
N GLN A 43 23.07 -18.38 14.54
CA GLN A 43 22.91 -17.66 15.82
C GLN A 43 22.08 -16.36 15.77
N ASN A 44 21.57 -15.91 14.61
CA ASN A 44 20.91 -14.59 14.52
C ASN A 44 19.48 -14.55 13.96
N LYS A 45 18.76 -15.67 13.85
CA LYS A 45 17.32 -15.64 13.50
C LYS A 45 16.44 -15.73 14.74
N LYS A 46 16.45 -14.66 15.54
CA LYS A 46 15.37 -14.44 16.52
C LYS A 46 14.14 -13.97 15.75
N ALA A 47 13.08 -14.77 15.78
CA ALA A 47 11.74 -14.37 15.38
C ALA A 47 11.38 -13.01 16.01
N ILE A 48 11.10 -12.01 15.19
CA ILE A 48 10.71 -10.67 15.65
C ILE A 48 9.25 -10.77 16.11
N LYS A 49 9.07 -10.89 17.43
CA LYS A 49 7.77 -10.99 18.10
C LYS A 49 7.14 -9.60 18.19
N ASN A 50 6.05 -9.35 17.44
CA ASN A 50 5.23 -8.15 17.63
C ASN A 50 4.21 -8.37 18.77
N LYS A 51 3.95 -7.35 19.59
CA LYS A 51 3.10 -7.44 20.80
C LYS A 51 1.59 -7.57 20.52
N ASN A 52 1.17 -7.46 19.26
CA ASN A 52 -0.25 -7.42 18.88
C ASN A 52 -0.75 -8.69 18.17
N GLY A 53 0.05 -9.77 18.10
CA GLY A 53 -0.43 -11.09 17.63
C GLY A 53 -0.83 -11.18 16.15
N VAL A 54 -0.60 -10.15 15.34
CA VAL A 54 -0.75 -10.22 13.89
C VAL A 54 0.59 -10.66 13.30
N TYR A 55 0.61 -11.90 12.81
CA TYR A 55 1.76 -12.45 12.12
C TYR A 55 1.93 -11.72 10.77
N ALA A 56 3.12 -11.20 10.48
CA ALA A 56 3.56 -10.88 9.13
C ALA A 56 3.93 -12.17 8.38
N ASP A 57 3.08 -13.20 8.47
CA ASP A 57 3.33 -14.59 8.05
C ASP A 57 2.40 -15.06 6.93
N ARG A 58 1.93 -14.12 6.10
CA ARG A 58 1.37 -14.51 4.80
C ARG A 58 2.26 -13.94 3.71
N MET A 59 3.16 -14.81 3.26
CA MET A 59 3.77 -14.73 1.94
C MET A 59 2.64 -14.54 0.92
N VAL A 60 2.51 -13.33 0.37
CA VAL A 60 1.60 -13.10 -0.76
C VAL A 60 2.40 -13.41 -2.01
N ILE A 61 2.29 -14.66 -2.45
CA ILE A 61 2.79 -15.10 -3.76
C ILE A 61 1.96 -14.37 -4.81
N TYR A 62 2.63 -13.81 -5.83
CA TYR A 62 1.96 -13.30 -7.02
C TYR A 62 1.13 -14.44 -7.63
N ASP A 63 -0.18 -14.31 -7.57
CA ASP A 63 -1.10 -15.25 -8.19
C ASP A 63 -1.52 -14.63 -9.52
N GLU A 64 -1.06 -15.21 -10.62
CA GLU A 64 -1.37 -14.78 -11.99
C GLU A 64 -2.89 -14.80 -12.28
N THR A 65 -3.68 -15.50 -11.45
CA THR A 65 -5.14 -15.52 -11.53
C THR A 65 -5.82 -14.36 -10.79
N LYS A 66 -5.12 -13.71 -9.85
CA LYS A 66 -5.58 -12.50 -9.14
C LYS A 66 -5.18 -11.25 -9.92
N GLN A 67 -5.96 -10.96 -10.95
CA GLN A 67 -5.76 -9.79 -11.81
C GLN A 67 -6.01 -8.44 -11.12
N ASN A 68 -6.48 -8.42 -9.86
CA ASN A 68 -6.85 -7.19 -9.17
C ASN A 68 -5.99 -6.93 -7.92
N LEU A 69 -5.36 -5.74 -7.88
CA LEU A 69 -4.52 -5.29 -6.77
C LEU A 69 -5.31 -5.18 -5.44
N ASP A 70 -6.63 -5.12 -5.53
CA ASP A 70 -7.55 -5.12 -4.40
C ASP A 70 -7.47 -6.38 -3.54
N ASP A 71 -7.10 -7.52 -4.14
CA ASP A 71 -7.01 -8.82 -3.44
C ASP A 71 -5.76 -8.95 -2.55
N TYR A 72 -4.83 -8.00 -2.68
CA TYR A 72 -3.59 -7.97 -1.92
C TYR A 72 -3.76 -7.13 -0.65
N GLN A 73 -3.15 -7.62 0.44
CA GLN A 73 -3.14 -6.91 1.72
C GLN A 73 -2.43 -5.57 1.55
N ALA A 74 -3.09 -4.51 2.02
CA ALA A 74 -2.54 -3.16 2.04
C ALA A 74 -1.76 -2.93 3.33
N PHE A 75 -0.58 -2.32 3.22
CA PHE A 75 0.27 -1.96 4.34
C PHE A 75 0.49 -0.46 4.35
N ASP A 76 0.30 0.15 5.52
CA ASP A 76 0.64 1.56 5.71
C ASP A 76 2.16 1.74 5.68
N THR A 77 2.56 2.93 5.22
CA THR A 77 3.96 3.29 5.08
C THR A 77 4.32 4.51 5.92
N THR A 78 5.57 4.54 6.36
CA THR A 78 6.19 5.75 6.93
C THR A 78 7.05 6.41 5.86
N LEU A 79 6.89 7.71 5.67
CA LEU A 79 7.56 8.50 4.64
C LEU A 79 8.59 9.45 5.23
N ASP A 80 9.72 9.61 4.54
CA ASP A 80 10.73 10.65 4.76
C ASP A 80 10.65 11.66 3.61
N TYR A 81 10.11 12.85 3.88
CA TYR A 81 9.80 13.86 2.85
C TYR A 81 11.06 14.52 2.29
N LEU A 82 11.04 14.82 0.99
CA LEU A 82 12.10 15.59 0.33
C LEU A 82 11.95 17.09 0.64
N VAL A 83 12.99 17.87 0.31
CA VAL A 83 13.09 19.29 0.71
C VAL A 83 11.92 20.14 0.19
N ASN A 84 11.47 19.91 -1.04
CA ASN A 84 10.45 20.72 -1.70
C ASN A 84 9.02 20.17 -1.54
N SER A 85 8.87 19.04 -0.86
CA SER A 85 7.63 18.26 -0.88
C SER A 85 6.43 18.97 -0.29
N GLN A 86 6.63 19.88 0.68
CA GLN A 86 5.54 20.67 1.25
C GLN A 86 4.99 21.71 0.26
N GLU A 87 5.87 22.32 -0.53
CA GLU A 87 5.47 23.25 -1.58
C GLU A 87 4.71 22.50 -2.68
N ASP A 88 5.26 21.39 -3.15
CA ASP A 88 4.65 20.55 -4.18
C ASP A 88 3.27 20.01 -3.76
N LEU A 89 3.14 19.52 -2.51
CA LEU A 89 1.87 19.06 -1.96
C LEU A 89 0.86 20.20 -1.83
N GLY A 90 1.31 21.38 -1.40
CA GLY A 90 0.47 22.57 -1.30
C GLY A 90 -0.10 22.99 -2.65
N GLN A 91 0.76 23.07 -3.68
CA GLN A 91 0.35 23.42 -5.04
C GLN A 91 -0.63 22.39 -5.62
N LEU A 92 -0.40 21.10 -5.39
CA LEU A 92 -1.30 20.04 -5.85
C LEU A 92 -2.68 20.15 -5.18
N VAL A 93 -2.73 20.36 -3.86
CA VAL A 93 -3.99 20.53 -3.13
C VAL A 93 -4.74 21.77 -3.61
N GLU A 94 -4.05 22.91 -3.74
CA GLU A 94 -4.65 24.16 -4.22
C GLU A 94 -5.23 23.99 -5.62
N PHE A 95 -4.46 23.42 -6.54
CA PHE A 95 -4.94 23.13 -7.90
C PHE A 95 -6.17 22.22 -7.89
N MET A 96 -6.18 21.14 -7.10
CA MET A 96 -7.32 20.22 -7.03
C MET A 96 -8.58 20.89 -6.47
N LEU A 97 -8.43 21.78 -5.48
CA LEU A 97 -9.55 22.52 -4.91
C LEU A 97 -10.10 23.58 -5.88
N ASP A 98 -9.21 24.31 -6.55
CA ASP A 98 -9.57 25.38 -7.50
C ASP A 98 -10.25 24.85 -8.76
N ASN A 99 -9.84 23.65 -9.21
CA ASN A 99 -10.40 22.99 -10.38
C ASN A 99 -11.55 22.02 -10.06
N HIS A 100 -12.05 22.02 -8.82
CA HIS A 100 -13.14 21.14 -8.36
C HIS A 100 -12.84 19.63 -8.52
N LEU A 101 -11.57 19.25 -8.54
CA LEU A 101 -11.12 17.85 -8.49
C LEU A 101 -11.15 17.30 -7.05
N ALA A 102 -11.21 18.20 -6.07
CA ALA A 102 -11.45 17.91 -4.67
C ALA A 102 -12.39 18.98 -4.07
N GLU A 103 -13.09 18.64 -2.99
CA GLU A 103 -13.99 19.57 -2.33
C GLU A 103 -13.54 19.91 -0.91
N LYS A 104 -13.66 21.19 -0.54
CA LYS A 104 -13.49 21.61 0.87
C LYS A 104 -14.64 21.06 1.71
N ASN A 105 -14.31 20.41 2.80
CA ASN A 105 -15.27 19.84 3.75
C ASN A 105 -15.93 20.88 4.69
N THR A 106 -16.21 22.08 4.18
CA THR A 106 -16.66 23.24 4.97
C THR A 106 -17.96 22.97 5.74
N LYS A 107 -18.88 22.18 5.16
CA LYS A 107 -20.16 21.84 5.78
C LYS A 107 -20.00 20.86 6.94
N ALA A 108 -19.20 19.80 6.77
CA ALA A 108 -19.00 18.85 7.87
C ALA A 108 -18.10 19.46 8.96
N VAL A 109 -17.14 20.32 8.62
CA VAL A 109 -16.35 21.08 9.62
C VAL A 109 -17.27 21.90 10.52
N LYS A 110 -18.21 22.68 9.95
CA LYS A 110 -19.19 23.44 10.74
C LYS A 110 -20.11 22.55 11.58
N LYS A 111 -20.57 21.42 11.03
CA LYS A 111 -21.43 20.45 11.75
C LYS A 111 -20.68 19.75 12.89
N GLN A 112 -19.45 19.31 12.63
CA GLN A 112 -18.59 18.58 13.58
C GLN A 112 -18.18 19.45 14.75
N ILE A 113 -17.89 20.73 14.49
CA ILE A 113 -17.62 21.73 15.53
C ILE A 113 -18.91 22.11 16.28
N GLY A 114 -20.05 22.25 15.58
CA GLY A 114 -21.31 22.67 16.19
C GLY A 114 -22.00 21.62 17.06
N GLN A 115 -21.80 20.32 16.79
CA GLN A 115 -22.58 19.24 17.44
C GLN A 115 -21.93 18.64 18.69
N ARG A 116 -20.67 18.93 19.03
CA ARG A 116 -19.95 18.21 20.10
C ARG A 116 -19.02 19.12 20.90
N ARG A 117 -19.60 19.82 21.89
CA ARG A 117 -18.89 20.76 22.80
C ARG A 117 -17.97 20.09 23.85
N THR A 118 -17.79 18.77 23.83
CA THR A 118 -17.21 18.01 24.96
C THR A 118 -15.87 17.32 24.68
N ALA A 119 -15.31 17.42 23.47
CA ALA A 119 -13.98 16.91 23.18
C ALA A 119 -13.21 17.88 22.27
N GLU A 120 -11.92 18.10 22.55
CA GLU A 120 -11.01 18.79 21.64
C GLU A 120 -10.98 18.02 20.30
N LYS A 121 -11.75 18.49 19.32
CA LYS A 121 -11.80 17.89 17.99
C LYS A 121 -11.29 18.88 16.96
N ILE A 122 -10.25 18.44 16.25
CA ILE A 122 -9.69 19.10 15.08
C ILE A 122 -10.51 18.64 13.86
N ALA A 123 -10.84 19.57 12.97
CA ALA A 123 -11.49 19.30 11.70
C ALA A 123 -10.73 20.01 10.57
N TYR A 124 -10.15 19.23 9.66
CA TYR A 124 -9.39 19.74 8.51
C TYR A 124 -10.30 20.25 7.40
N GLU A 125 -9.87 21.28 6.67
CA GLU A 125 -10.59 21.82 5.51
C GLU A 125 -10.76 20.79 4.40
N ILE A 126 -9.82 19.86 4.26
CA ILE A 126 -9.88 18.74 3.30
C ILE A 126 -10.55 17.48 3.87
N GLY A 127 -11.18 17.57 5.05
CA GLY A 127 -11.89 16.44 5.66
C GLY A 127 -10.97 15.28 6.04
N SER A 128 -11.29 14.07 5.56
CA SER A 128 -10.48 12.86 5.76
C SER A 128 -9.25 12.79 4.85
N GLY A 129 -9.15 13.69 3.87
CA GLY A 129 -8.07 13.75 2.91
C GLY A 129 -8.55 13.81 1.47
N ILE A 130 -7.60 14.06 0.56
CA ILE A 130 -7.82 14.12 -0.89
C ILE A 130 -7.08 12.94 -1.52
N GLU A 131 -7.80 12.08 -2.24
CA GLU A 131 -7.19 10.99 -3.00
C GLU A 131 -6.35 11.56 -4.16
N ILE A 132 -5.14 11.05 -4.31
CA ILE A 132 -4.22 11.50 -5.36
C ILE A 132 -4.49 10.70 -6.63
N PRO A 133 -4.75 11.33 -7.79
CA PRO A 133 -5.11 10.61 -9.01
C PRO A 133 -3.96 9.78 -9.62
N SER A 134 -2.71 10.25 -9.51
CA SER A 134 -1.56 9.56 -10.06
C SER A 134 -0.44 9.44 -9.04
N PHE A 135 -0.07 8.21 -8.72
CA PHE A 135 1.02 7.92 -7.78
C PHE A 135 1.78 6.67 -8.23
N THR A 136 3.06 6.62 -7.92
CA THR A 136 3.90 5.45 -8.20
C THR A 136 5.08 5.39 -7.24
N ILE A 137 5.64 4.21 -7.06
CA ILE A 137 6.89 4.00 -6.33
C ILE A 137 7.94 3.57 -7.34
N ARG A 138 9.09 4.22 -7.31
CA ARG A 138 10.25 3.86 -8.12
C ARG A 138 11.41 3.49 -7.22
N ALA A 139 12.14 2.44 -7.59
CA ALA A 139 13.42 2.15 -6.97
C ALA A 139 14.48 3.08 -7.57
N ASP A 140 15.11 3.91 -6.73
CA ASP A 140 16.35 4.63 -7.06
C ASP A 140 17.48 4.08 -6.19
N ARG A 141 18.34 3.25 -6.81
CA ARG A 141 19.46 2.56 -6.16
C ARG A 141 19.02 1.70 -4.97
N HIS A 142 19.03 2.27 -3.76
CA HIS A 142 18.67 1.59 -2.50
C HIS A 142 17.39 2.17 -1.87
N ASP A 143 16.89 3.30 -2.39
CA ASP A 143 15.72 3.97 -1.85
C ASP A 143 14.48 3.70 -2.72
N LEU A 144 13.34 3.58 -2.07
CA LEU A 144 12.04 3.58 -2.74
C LEU A 144 11.47 4.98 -2.69
N ILE A 145 11.29 5.59 -3.85
CA ILE A 145 10.83 6.98 -4.01
C ILE A 145 9.36 6.99 -4.40
N LEU A 146 8.53 7.66 -3.60
CA LEU A 146 7.15 8.00 -3.93
C LEU A 146 7.13 9.21 -4.85
N SER A 147 6.51 9.06 -6.02
CA SER A 147 6.17 10.17 -6.91
C SER A 147 4.66 10.29 -7.06
N ILE A 148 4.13 11.52 -7.02
CA ILE A 148 2.69 11.79 -7.09
C ILE A 148 2.37 12.95 -8.04
N GLY A 149 1.15 13.02 -8.54
CA GLY A 149 0.65 14.12 -9.36
C GLY A 149 -0.78 13.88 -9.85
N LEU A 150 -1.24 14.73 -10.76
CA LEU A 150 -2.56 14.59 -11.41
C LEU A 150 -2.56 13.52 -12.51
N ASN A 151 -1.42 13.29 -13.15
CA ASN A 151 -1.22 12.32 -14.21
C ASN A 151 0.22 11.79 -14.21
N ALA A 152 0.51 10.84 -15.10
CA ALA A 152 1.81 10.16 -15.13
C ALA A 152 2.99 11.06 -15.54
N THR A 153 2.74 12.11 -16.33
CA THR A 153 3.78 12.97 -16.90
C THR A 153 4.19 14.09 -15.94
N GLU A 154 3.27 14.54 -15.09
CA GLU A 154 3.44 15.65 -14.14
C GLU A 154 3.76 15.16 -12.72
N ARG A 155 4.16 13.89 -12.54
CA ARG A 155 4.52 13.41 -11.21
C ARG A 155 5.80 14.04 -10.72
N VAL A 156 5.79 14.47 -9.47
CA VAL A 156 6.95 14.98 -8.74
C VAL A 156 7.33 14.01 -7.63
N GLU A 157 8.61 13.97 -7.27
CA GLU A 157 9.12 13.14 -6.18
C GLU A 157 8.85 13.82 -4.84
N ILE A 158 8.19 13.11 -3.93
CA ILE A 158 7.69 13.69 -2.67
C ILE A 158 8.35 13.07 -1.44
N ALA A 159 8.66 11.78 -1.46
CA ALA A 159 9.20 11.15 -0.27
C ALA A 159 9.97 9.87 -0.58
N ARG A 160 10.90 9.54 0.31
CA ARG A 160 11.47 8.21 0.43
C ARG A 160 10.59 7.38 1.36
N LEU A 161 10.33 6.13 1.00
CA LEU A 161 9.70 5.19 1.93
C LEU A 161 10.75 4.79 2.98
N LYS A 162 10.39 4.96 4.25
CA LYS A 162 11.23 4.57 5.39
C LYS A 162 10.86 3.19 5.90
N GLU A 163 9.56 2.96 6.11
CA GLU A 163 9.04 1.69 6.63
C GLU A 163 7.75 1.30 5.91
N ILE A 164 7.55 0.00 5.73
CA ILE A 164 6.33 -0.63 5.21
C ILE A 164 5.87 -1.65 6.24
N GLY A 165 4.70 -1.46 6.86
CA GLY A 165 4.21 -2.38 7.88
C GLY A 165 5.16 -2.57 9.07
N ASN A 166 5.92 -1.54 9.44
CA ASN A 166 7.00 -1.54 10.46
C ASN A 166 8.29 -2.30 10.05
N VAL A 167 8.48 -2.61 8.77
CA VAL A 167 9.72 -3.16 8.23
C VAL A 167 10.45 -2.08 7.44
N PRO A 168 11.78 -1.91 7.59
CA PRO A 168 12.56 -0.99 6.77
C PRO A 168 12.33 -1.21 5.26
N ALA A 169 12.04 -0.13 4.54
CA ALA A 169 11.60 -0.20 3.16
C ALA A 169 12.71 -0.63 2.19
N ASP A 170 13.98 -0.33 2.51
CA ASP A 170 15.18 -0.80 1.81
C ASP A 170 15.22 -2.33 1.74
N LYS A 171 15.05 -3.00 2.88
CA LYS A 171 15.05 -4.47 2.97
C LYS A 171 13.88 -5.10 2.23
N MET A 172 12.72 -4.44 2.29
CA MET A 172 11.54 -4.89 1.56
C MET A 172 11.79 -4.80 0.05
N GLY A 173 12.40 -3.71 -0.42
CA GLY A 173 12.70 -3.50 -1.85
C GLY A 173 13.76 -4.44 -2.41
N GLU A 174 14.61 -5.05 -1.59
CA GLU A 174 15.55 -6.10 -2.03
C GLU A 174 14.83 -7.40 -2.37
N THR A 175 13.90 -7.83 -1.50
CA THR A 175 13.27 -9.16 -1.55
C THR A 175 11.94 -9.17 -2.32
N TYR A 176 11.23 -8.04 -2.29
CA TYR A 176 9.88 -7.91 -2.80
C TYR A 176 9.80 -6.79 -3.83
N ASP A 177 8.89 -6.94 -4.78
CA ASP A 177 8.43 -5.86 -5.62
C ASP A 177 7.28 -5.16 -4.89
N ILE A 178 7.37 -3.83 -4.81
CA ILE A 178 6.48 -3.00 -4.01
C ILE A 178 5.70 -2.08 -4.93
N VAL A 179 4.37 -2.10 -4.78
CA VAL A 179 3.46 -1.31 -5.61
C VAL A 179 2.54 -0.48 -4.71
N ALA A 180 2.38 0.79 -5.08
CA ALA A 180 1.44 1.67 -4.41
C ALA A 180 0.00 1.28 -4.76
N LYS A 181 -0.86 1.16 -3.74
CA LYS A 181 -2.28 0.82 -3.88
C LYS A 181 -3.17 2.06 -3.77
N SER A 182 -2.87 2.95 -2.84
CA SER A 182 -3.58 4.21 -2.66
C SER A 182 -2.66 5.26 -2.08
N ALA A 183 -2.92 6.53 -2.41
CA ALA A 183 -2.22 7.67 -1.85
C ALA A 183 -3.22 8.79 -1.57
N THR A 184 -3.27 9.26 -0.32
CA THR A 184 -4.23 10.28 0.13
C THR A 184 -3.49 11.41 0.84
N ILE A 185 -3.71 12.65 0.42
CA ILE A 185 -3.17 13.83 1.11
C ILE A 185 -4.03 14.14 2.33
N VAL A 186 -3.41 14.30 3.49
CA VAL A 186 -4.07 14.66 4.76
C VAL A 186 -3.33 15.83 5.42
N GLY A 187 -4.00 16.48 6.40
CA GLY A 187 -3.46 17.64 7.11
C GLY A 187 -3.92 18.98 6.52
N GLY A 188 -3.05 19.99 6.57
CA GLY A 188 -3.34 21.34 6.11
C GLY A 188 -4.14 22.18 7.11
N LYS A 189 -4.87 23.16 6.59
CA LYS A 189 -5.69 24.08 7.39
C LYS A 189 -6.77 23.33 8.15
N TYR A 190 -6.94 23.66 9.42
CA TYR A 190 -7.92 23.05 10.29
C TYR A 190 -8.63 24.07 11.18
N LYS A 191 -9.74 23.63 11.75
CA LYS A 191 -10.46 24.34 12.82
C LYS A 191 -10.61 23.44 14.03
N LYS A 192 -10.27 23.95 15.20
CA LYS A 192 -10.33 23.25 16.50
C LYS A 192 -11.30 23.98 17.43
N TYR A 193 -12.17 23.22 18.10
CA TYR A 193 -12.98 23.77 19.18
C TYR A 193 -12.17 23.79 20.48
N LYS A 194 -12.10 24.96 21.11
CA LYS A 194 -11.60 25.17 22.48
C LYS A 194 -12.73 25.73 23.34
N ASN A 195 -12.55 25.69 24.66
CA ASN A 195 -13.54 26.16 25.63
C ASN A 195 -14.03 27.61 25.39
N ASP A 196 -13.21 28.44 24.74
CA ASP A 196 -13.48 29.86 24.47
C ASP A 196 -13.76 30.19 23.00
N GLY A 197 -13.98 29.17 22.14
CA GLY A 197 -14.36 29.40 20.74
C GLY A 197 -13.69 28.46 19.73
N ILE A 198 -13.67 28.91 18.47
CA ILE A 198 -13.07 28.16 17.35
C ILE A 198 -11.73 28.78 17.02
N GLU A 199 -10.67 27.99 17.16
CA GLU A 199 -9.32 28.33 16.73
C GLU A 199 -9.07 27.79 15.33
N SER A 200 -8.43 28.58 14.48
CA SER A 200 -7.93 28.11 13.18
C SER A 200 -6.43 27.86 13.30
N GLY A 201 -5.95 26.79 12.68
CA GLY A 201 -4.53 26.48 12.60
C GLY A 201 -4.21 25.77 11.29
N GLU A 202 -2.95 25.41 11.13
CA GLU A 202 -2.44 24.77 9.93
C GLU A 202 -1.35 23.77 10.33
N GLU A 203 -1.45 22.55 9.80
CA GLU A 203 -0.42 21.53 9.91
C GLU A 203 0.14 21.24 8.50
N PRO A 204 1.41 20.79 8.39
CA PRO A 204 2.00 20.39 7.12
C PRO A 204 1.14 19.34 6.41
N TYR A 205 1.11 19.36 5.08
CA TYR A 205 0.48 18.30 4.31
C TYR A 205 1.32 17.03 4.40
N THR A 206 0.65 15.90 4.52
CA THR A 206 1.28 14.58 4.51
C THR A 206 0.52 13.63 3.60
N VAL A 207 1.20 12.60 3.12
CA VAL A 207 0.64 11.55 2.29
C VAL A 207 0.48 10.28 3.13
N GLN A 208 -0.75 9.79 3.22
CA GLN A 208 -1.05 8.43 3.66
C GLN A 208 -0.95 7.52 2.44
N LEU A 209 0.16 6.78 2.35
CA LEU A 209 0.43 5.85 1.28
C LEU A 209 0.23 4.41 1.78
N GLN A 210 -0.60 3.66 1.06
CA GLN A 210 -0.75 2.23 1.25
C GLN A 210 -0.10 1.48 0.09
N VAL A 211 0.61 0.40 0.42
CA VAL A 211 1.33 -0.42 -0.55
C VAL A 211 0.95 -1.89 -0.44
N ALA A 212 1.11 -2.60 -1.55
CA ALA A 212 1.15 -4.05 -1.60
C ALA A 212 2.57 -4.49 -1.99
N TYR A 213 2.97 -5.69 -1.58
CA TYR A 213 4.25 -6.27 -1.98
C TYR A 213 4.07 -7.72 -2.43
N PHE A 214 4.92 -8.16 -3.35
CA PHE A 214 4.95 -9.52 -3.88
C PHE A 214 6.38 -10.03 -3.99
N ALA A 215 6.56 -11.34 -3.84
CA ALA A 215 7.88 -11.94 -3.97
C ALA A 215 8.42 -11.71 -5.40
N LYS A 216 9.68 -11.29 -5.51
CA LYS A 216 10.34 -11.16 -6.80
C LYS A 216 10.42 -12.53 -7.46
N LEU A 217 10.08 -12.58 -8.75
CA LEU A 217 10.28 -13.78 -9.55
C LEU A 217 11.80 -14.05 -9.67
N PRO A 218 12.26 -15.30 -9.47
CA PRO A 218 13.64 -15.64 -9.77
C PRO A 218 13.87 -15.45 -11.27
N VAL A 219 14.86 -14.63 -11.62
CA VAL A 219 15.33 -14.41 -13.00
C VAL A 219 16.17 -15.59 -13.46
#